data_AF-A0A846Q4X5-F1
#
_entry.id   AF-A0A846Q4X5-F1
#
_cell.length_a   1.000
_cell.length_b   1.000
_cell.length_c   1.000
_cell.angle_alpha   90.00
_cell.angle_beta   90.00
_cell.angle_gamma   90.00
#
_symmetry.space_group_name_H-M   'P 1'
#
loop_
_entity.id
_entity.type
_entity.pdbx_description
1 polymer ?
#
loop_
_entity_poly.entity_id
_entity_poly.type
_entity_poly.pdbx_seq_one_letter_code
_entity_poly.pdbx_strand_id
1 'polypeptide(L)'
;MVEVDKEVPCPIPPEMAEAALEMSEASRDWMKEEKAGRIVEMWAKTDGTGGIILVEAESNDELFKKLVEMPFSPFLQFCVTPLTDMETAMEAWRQQLKRMAGK
;
A
#
# COMPACT_ATOMS: atom_id res chain seq x y z
N MET A 1 -18.01 -13.58 -16.22
CA MET A 1 -17.56 -14.98 -16.28
C MET A 1 -16.06 -14.92 -16.32
N VAL A 2 -15.38 -15.20 -15.20
CA VAL A 2 -13.92 -15.23 -15.14
C VAL A 2 -13.54 -16.70 -15.29
N GLU A 3 -13.00 -17.05 -16.45
CA GLU A 3 -12.30 -18.33 -16.60
C GLU A 3 -11.05 -18.27 -15.73
N VAL A 4 -10.98 -19.18 -14.76
CA VAL A 4 -9.75 -19.42 -14.01
C VAL A 4 -8.89 -20.29 -14.92
N ASP A 5 -7.96 -19.67 -15.65
CA ASP A 5 -6.93 -20.41 -16.36
C ASP A 5 -6.20 -21.27 -15.32
N LYS A 6 -6.36 -22.59 -15.47
CA LYS A 6 -5.63 -23.57 -14.66
C LYS A 6 -4.16 -23.44 -15.03
N GLU A 7 -3.35 -23.18 -14.01
CA GLU A 7 -1.89 -23.19 -14.02
C GLU A 7 -1.21 -21.86 -14.36
N VAL A 8 -1.44 -20.83 -13.54
CA VAL A 8 -0.34 -19.89 -13.25
C VAL A 8 0.71 -20.69 -12.45
N PRO A 9 1.93 -20.93 -12.97
CA PRO A 9 2.94 -21.66 -12.24
C PRO A 9 3.23 -20.88 -10.95
N CYS A 10 3.01 -21.50 -9.80
CA CYS A 10 3.40 -20.92 -8.54
C CYS A 10 4.92 -20.75 -8.58
N PRO A 11 5.46 -19.51 -8.51
CA PRO A 11 6.91 -19.30 -8.57
C PRO A 11 7.63 -19.76 -7.29
N ILE A 12 6.87 -20.27 -6.31
CA ILE A 12 7.37 -20.76 -5.03
C ILE A 12 7.70 -22.26 -5.19
N PRO A 13 8.97 -22.66 -5.02
CA PRO A 13 9.36 -24.06 -4.99
C PRO A 13 8.55 -24.85 -3.94
N PRO A 14 8.18 -26.12 -4.20
CA PRO A 14 7.36 -26.92 -3.27
C PRO A 14 7.93 -26.99 -1.85
N GLU A 15 9.26 -27.03 -1.71
CA GLU A 15 9.95 -27.04 -0.41
C GLU A 15 9.75 -25.76 0.41
N MET A 16 9.31 -24.67 -0.21
CA MET A 16 8.99 -23.40 0.47
C MET A 16 7.48 -23.20 0.66
N ALA A 17 6.62 -24.15 0.26
CA ALA A 17 5.17 -23.99 0.29
C ALA A 17 4.62 -23.77 1.71
N GLU A 18 5.14 -24.48 2.71
CA GLU A 18 4.72 -24.30 4.11
C GLU A 18 5.09 -22.91 4.63
N ALA A 19 6.34 -22.47 4.43
CA ALA A 19 6.79 -21.15 4.83
C ALA A 19 6.03 -20.03 4.11
N ALA A 20 5.71 -20.20 2.83
CA ALA A 20 4.88 -19.27 2.07
C ALA A 20 3.44 -19.20 2.59
N LEU A 21 2.88 -20.33 3.00
CA LEU A 21 1.56 -20.39 3.62
C LEU A 21 1.56 -19.65 4.97
N GLU A 22 2.53 -19.92 5.84
CA GLU A 22 2.66 -19.23 7.13
C GLU A 22 2.80 -17.71 6.96
N MET A 23 3.63 -17.27 6.01
CA MET A 23 3.80 -15.85 5.70
C MET A 23 2.51 -15.22 5.15
N SER A 24 1.77 -15.95 4.32
CA SER A 24 0.46 -15.52 3.80
C SER A 24 -0.57 -15.37 4.93
N GLU A 25 -0.60 -16.30 5.89
CA GLU A 25 -1.48 -16.22 7.05
C GLU A 25 -1.12 -15.08 8.00
N ALA A 26 0.17 -14.91 8.31
CA ALA A 26 0.66 -13.80 9.10
C ALA A 26 0.30 -12.45 8.46
N SER A 27 0.42 -12.35 7.13
CA SER A 27 0.08 -11.12 6.40
C SER A 27 -1.42 -10.85 6.40
N ARG A 28 -2.25 -11.90 6.25
CA ARG A 28 -3.70 -11.77 6.37
C ARG A 28 -4.10 -11.21 7.74
N ASP A 29 -3.47 -11.69 8.79
CA ASP A 29 -3.84 -11.31 10.15
C ASP A 29 -3.28 -9.92 10.52
N TRP A 30 -2.06 -9.59 10.08
CA TRP A 30 -1.53 -8.22 10.13
C TRP A 30 -2.45 -7.22 9.42
N MET A 31 -2.95 -7.56 8.21
CA MET A 31 -3.87 -6.68 7.47
C MET A 31 -5.17 -6.42 8.23
N LYS A 32 -5.71 -7.42 8.95
CA LYS A 32 -6.93 -7.24 9.75
C LYS A 32 -6.69 -6.31 10.94
N GLU A 33 -5.54 -6.45 11.60
CA GLU A 33 -5.16 -5.62 12.74
C GLU A 33 -4.93 -4.17 12.32
N GLU A 34 -4.12 -3.94 11.29
CA GLU A 34 -3.77 -2.58 10.85
C GLU A 34 -4.95 -1.85 10.18
N LYS A 35 -5.87 -2.57 9.53
CA LYS A 35 -7.14 -2.00 9.03
C LYS A 35 -8.06 -1.53 10.16
N ALA A 36 -7.95 -2.07 11.37
CA ALA A 36 -8.70 -1.60 12.52
C ALA A 36 -8.12 -0.32 13.14
N GLY A 37 -6.85 0.01 12.83
CA GLY A 37 -6.11 1.09 13.48
C GLY A 37 -5.96 2.35 12.63
N ARG A 38 -5.32 2.25 11.45
CA ARG A 38 -4.77 3.43 10.73
C ARG A 38 -4.72 3.32 9.21
N ILE A 39 -4.94 2.12 8.67
CA ILE A 39 -5.08 1.94 7.22
C ILE A 39 -6.49 2.37 6.85
N VAL A 40 -6.60 3.48 6.13
CA VAL A 40 -7.88 4.00 5.63
C VAL A 40 -8.42 3.02 4.59
N GLU A 41 -7.57 2.62 3.64
CA GLU A 41 -7.94 1.69 2.60
C GLU A 41 -6.74 0.87 2.10
N MET A 42 -7.03 -0.31 1.58
CA MET A 42 -6.03 -1.23 1.01
C MET A 42 -6.63 -2.01 -0.15
N TRP A 43 -5.92 -2.05 -1.27
CA TRP A 43 -6.33 -2.76 -2.47
C TRP A 43 -5.18 -3.55 -3.07
N ALA A 44 -5.48 -4.73 -3.61
CA ALA A 44 -4.56 -5.47 -4.46
C ALA A 44 -4.68 -4.97 -5.91
N LYS A 45 -3.56 -4.87 -6.63
CA LYS A 45 -3.58 -4.67 -8.08
C LYS A 45 -4.10 -5.93 -8.75
N THR A 46 -4.94 -5.77 -9.77
CA THR A 46 -5.55 -6.90 -10.47
C THR A 46 -4.55 -7.73 -11.29
N ASP A 47 -3.35 -7.20 -11.53
CA ASP A 47 -2.25 -7.90 -12.20
C ASP A 47 -1.44 -8.80 -11.23
N GLY A 48 -1.77 -8.80 -9.93
CA GLY A 48 -1.10 -9.63 -8.93
C GLY A 48 0.29 -9.13 -8.49
N THR A 49 0.73 -7.95 -8.92
CA THR A 49 2.11 -7.47 -8.69
C THR A 49 2.31 -6.69 -7.39
N GLY A 50 1.26 -6.48 -6.60
CA GLY A 50 1.32 -5.75 -5.34
C GLY A 50 0.00 -5.10 -4.97
N GLY A 51 0.07 -4.01 -4.21
CA GLY A 51 -1.10 -3.30 -3.74
C GLY A 51 -0.89 -1.79 -3.61
N ILE A 52 -1.98 -1.11 -3.27
CA ILE A 52 -2.01 0.31 -2.93
C ILE A 52 -2.62 0.40 -1.54
N ILE A 53 -1.97 1.17 -0.66
CA ILE A 53 -2.41 1.38 0.72
C ILE A 53 -2.52 2.89 0.95
N LEU A 54 -3.65 3.32 1.52
CA LEU A 54 -3.83 4.66 2.05
C LEU A 54 -3.68 4.60 3.56
N VAL A 55 -2.70 5.32 4.11
CA VAL A 55 -2.34 5.27 5.52
C VAL A 55 -2.36 6.68 6.10
N GLU A 56 -3.00 6.84 7.26
CA GLU A 56 -2.80 8.01 8.11
C GLU A 56 -1.65 7.73 9.08
N ALA A 57 -0.63 8.57 9.06
CA ALA A 57 0.52 8.50 9.95
C ALA A 57 0.85 9.89 10.49
N GLU A 58 1.24 9.97 11.76
CA GLU A 58 1.59 11.23 12.42
C GLU A 58 2.95 11.76 11.96
N SER A 59 3.80 10.86 11.43
CA SER A 59 5.11 11.20 10.88
C SER A 59 5.62 10.16 9.88
N ASN A 60 6.60 10.56 9.07
CA ASN A 60 7.29 9.65 8.14
C ASN A 60 8.01 8.49 8.88
N ASP A 61 8.56 8.75 10.07
CA ASP A 61 9.26 7.73 10.85
C ASP A 61 8.30 6.67 11.38
N GLU A 62 7.10 7.09 11.79
CA GLU A 62 6.04 6.17 12.20
C GLU A 62 5.57 5.31 11.03
N LEU A 63 5.34 5.93 9.86
CA LEU A 63 5.01 5.19 8.64
C LEU A 63 6.10 4.17 8.30
N PHE A 64 7.38 4.56 8.34
CA PHE A 64 8.49 3.67 8.04
C PHE A 64 8.52 2.44 8.96
N LYS A 65 8.40 2.65 10.28
CA LYS A 65 8.34 1.55 11.27
C LYS A 65 7.23 0.56 10.93
N LYS A 66 6.05 1.06 10.52
CA LYS A 66 4.93 0.21 10.13
C LYS A 66 5.16 -0.55 8.83
N LEU A 67 5.77 0.09 7.82
CA LEU A 67 6.09 -0.59 6.57
C LEU A 67 7.08 -1.74 6.77
N VAL A 68 8.07 -1.58 7.68
CA VAL A 68 9.04 -2.65 7.96
C VAL A 68 8.47 -3.77 8.83
N GLU A 69 7.44 -3.50 9.64
CA GLU A 69 6.72 -4.51 10.44
C GLU A 69 5.84 -5.44 9.59
N MET A 70 5.49 -5.05 8.36
CA MET A 70 4.70 -5.88 7.45
C MET A 70 5.45 -7.20 7.18
N PRO A 71 4.80 -8.39 7.26
CA PRO A 71 5.51 -9.66 7.09
C PRO A 71 6.17 -9.82 5.71
N PHE A 72 5.59 -9.23 4.66
CA PHE A 72 6.17 -9.21 3.32
C PHE A 72 7.20 -8.09 3.09
N SER A 73 7.47 -7.21 4.08
CA SER A 73 8.37 -6.06 3.91
C SER A 73 9.74 -6.40 3.30
N PRO A 74 10.39 -7.55 3.59
CA PRO A 74 11.68 -7.89 2.98
C PRO A 74 11.62 -8.14 1.47
N PHE A 75 10.42 -8.40 0.93
CA PHE A 75 10.18 -8.75 -0.48
C PHE A 75 9.49 -7.64 -1.26
N LEU A 76 9.22 -6.50 -0.63
CA LEU A 76 8.48 -5.40 -1.22
C LEU A 76 9.37 -4.21 -1.50
N GLN A 77 9.08 -3.53 -2.61
CA GLN A 77 9.55 -2.19 -2.87
C GLN A 77 8.41 -1.22 -2.57
N PHE A 78 8.62 -0.34 -1.60
CA PHE A 78 7.65 0.70 -1.26
C PHE A 78 7.88 1.95 -2.09
N CYS A 79 6.79 2.53 -2.60
CA CYS A 79 6.75 3.87 -3.15
C CYS A 79 5.76 4.68 -2.30
N VAL A 80 6.26 5.70 -1.60
CA VAL A 80 5.46 6.53 -0.69
C VAL A 80 5.27 7.90 -1.32
N THR A 81 4.00 8.28 -1.51
CA THR A 81 3.61 9.60 -1.99
C THR A 81 2.83 10.31 -0.88
N PRO A 82 3.35 11.40 -0.29
CA PRO A 82 2.60 12.17 0.69
C PRO A 82 1.39 12.82 0.01
N LEU A 83 0.25 12.80 0.68
CA LEU A 83 -1.00 13.40 0.22
C LEU A 83 -1.34 14.60 1.10
N THR A 84 -2.04 15.57 0.50
CA THR A 84 -2.65 16.71 1.21
C THR A 84 -4.13 16.72 0.89
N ASP A 85 -4.93 17.35 1.74
CA ASP A 85 -6.32 17.58 1.44
C ASP A 85 -6.49 18.45 0.18
N MET A 86 -7.55 18.18 -0.58
CA MET A 86 -7.80 18.79 -1.87
C MET A 86 -8.07 20.31 -1.76
N GLU A 87 -8.65 20.77 -0.65
CA GLU A 87 -8.94 22.19 -0.43
C GLU A 87 -7.65 23.00 -0.31
N THR A 88 -6.70 22.56 0.51
CA THR A 88 -5.36 23.13 0.64
C THR A 88 -4.63 23.14 -0.71
N ALA A 89 -4.69 22.05 -1.47
CA ALA A 89 -4.08 21.98 -2.79
C ALA A 89 -4.67 23.02 -3.76
N MET A 90 -6.00 23.14 -3.79
CA MET A 90 -6.69 24.12 -4.64
C MET A 90 -6.42 25.56 -4.21
N GLU A 91 -6.31 25.82 -2.90
CA GLU A 91 -5.94 27.14 -2.39
C GLU A 91 -4.53 27.53 -2.84
N ALA A 92 -3.55 26.64 -2.67
CA ALA A 92 -2.18 26.85 -3.10
C ALA A 92 -2.10 27.13 -4.61
N TRP A 93 -2.84 26.35 -5.40
CA TRP A 93 -2.96 26.55 -6.85
C TRP A 93 -3.57 27.91 -7.20
N ARG A 94 -4.66 28.30 -6.53
CA ARG A 94 -5.29 29.61 -6.71
C ARG A 94 -4.32 30.76 -6.43
N GLN A 95 -3.50 30.67 -5.38
CA GLN A 95 -2.51 31.69 -5.04
C GLN A 95 -1.38 31.77 -6.08
N GLN A 96 -0.94 30.63 -6.62
CA GLN A 96 0.01 30.59 -7.74
C GLN A 96 -0.56 31.33 -8.96
N LEU A 97 -1.81 31.05 -9.32
CA LEU A 97 -2.47 31.73 -10.44
C LEU A 97 -2.62 33.24 -10.23
N LYS A 98 -2.90 33.70 -9.01
CA LYS A 98 -2.93 35.15 -8.68
C LYS A 98 -1.59 35.82 -8.94
N ARG A 99 -0.50 35.22 -8.45
CA ARG A 99 0.86 35.71 -8.67
C ARG A 99 1.20 35.80 -10.15
N MET A 100 0.85 34.79 -10.93
CA MET A 100 1.06 34.78 -12.39
C MET A 100 0.24 35.85 -13.11
N ALA A 101 -0.95 36.15 -12.62
CA ALA A 101 -1.82 37.19 -13.16
C ALA A 101 -1.44 38.61 -12.70
N GLY A 102 -0.38 38.77 -11.91
CA GLY A 102 0.05 40.07 -11.37
C GLY A 102 -0.90 40.64 -10.30
N LYS A 103 -1.61 39.77 -9.57
CA LYS A 103 -2.55 40.13 -8.49
C LYS A 103 -2.08 39.65 -7.13
#